data_AF-A0A1M5MTQ2-F1
#
_entry.id   AF-A0A1M5MTQ2-F1
#
_cell.length_a   1.000
_cell.length_b   1.000
_cell.length_c   1.000
_cell.angle_alpha   90.00
_cell.angle_beta   90.00
_cell.angle_gamma   90.00
#
_symmetry.space_group_name_H-M   'P 1'
#
loop_
_entity.id
_entity.type
_entity.pdbx_description
1 polymer ?
#
loop_
_entity_poly.entity_id
_entity_poly.type
_entity_poly.pdbx_seq_one_letter_code
_entity_poly.pdbx_strand_id
1 'polypeptide(L)'
;MGSKAKIWLGVGALLGVLPMVLLLAAGLYFFPNNLAQVVRGEVGALASVLLVVLGLFGLCACLSLLWALLRETAPWLSPLWLRWGLGCGAIAIVGVAVQTLLPVANWDTALLLIPLVVLVHLGYKGRSYL
;
A
#
# COMPACT_ATOMS: atom_id res chain seq x y z
N MET A 1 5.75 13.40 -22.37
CA MET A 1 5.28 14.08 -21.13
C MET A 1 6.17 15.28 -20.85
N GLY A 2 5.60 16.44 -20.52
CA GLY A 2 6.39 17.58 -20.04
C GLY A 2 7.07 17.25 -18.70
N SER A 3 8.30 17.74 -18.51
CA SER A 3 9.14 17.50 -17.31
C SER A 3 8.38 17.67 -15.98
N LYS A 4 7.47 18.66 -15.90
CA LYS A 4 6.64 18.93 -14.72
C LYS A 4 5.73 17.75 -14.33
N ALA A 5 5.15 17.04 -15.30
CA ALA A 5 4.24 15.93 -15.02
C ALA A 5 4.96 14.75 -14.36
N LYS A 6 6.19 14.44 -14.82
CA LYS A 6 7.04 13.40 -14.23
C LYS A 6 7.41 13.72 -12.77
N ILE A 7 7.70 14.99 -12.47
CA ILE A 7 8.06 15.42 -11.11
C ILE A 7 6.87 15.26 -10.15
N TRP A 8 5.68 15.76 -10.51
CA TRP A 8 4.48 15.61 -9.67
C TRP A 8 4.12 14.15 -9.40
N LEU A 9 4.40 13.27 -10.35
CA LEU A 9 4.21 11.82 -10.18
C LEU A 9 5.24 11.15 -9.31
N GLY A 10 6.52 11.49 -9.49
CA GLY A 10 7.58 10.99 -8.62
C GLY A 10 7.31 11.37 -7.17
N VAL A 11 6.88 12.62 -6.94
CA VAL A 11 6.46 13.10 -5.61
C VAL A 11 5.24 12.33 -5.11
N GLY A 12 4.20 12.15 -5.94
CA GLY A 12 3.02 11.37 -5.56
C GLY A 12 3.34 9.91 -5.23
N ALA A 13 4.20 9.27 -6.02
CA ALA A 13 4.66 7.91 -5.77
C ALA A 13 5.47 7.82 -4.48
N LEU A 14 6.38 8.77 -4.21
CA LEU A 14 7.15 8.84 -2.95
C LEU A 14 6.23 9.03 -1.74
N LEU A 15 5.27 9.94 -1.82
CA LEU A 15 4.29 10.19 -0.76
C LEU A 15 3.34 9.00 -0.55
N GLY A 16 3.17 8.12 -1.53
CA GLY A 16 2.37 6.89 -1.40
C GLY A 16 3.18 5.71 -0.89
N VAL A 17 4.45 5.61 -1.32
CA VAL A 17 5.38 4.55 -0.91
C VAL A 17 5.78 4.71 0.56
N LEU A 18 6.10 5.93 1.01
CA LEU A 18 6.64 6.14 2.36
C LEU A 18 5.68 5.68 3.48
N PRO A 19 4.39 6.03 3.48
CA PRO A 19 3.47 5.56 4.50
C PRO A 19 3.18 4.06 4.35
N MET A 20 3.17 3.54 3.12
CA MET A 20 3.08 2.09 2.85
C MET A 20 4.23 1.32 3.49
N VAL A 21 5.46 1.82 3.36
CA VAL A 21 6.65 1.23 3.99
C VAL A 21 6.53 1.29 5.52
N LEU A 22 6.08 2.41 6.09
CA LEU A 22 5.90 2.55 7.54
C LEU A 22 4.82 1.60 8.09
N LEU A 23 3.68 1.51 7.42
CA LEU A 23 2.60 0.56 7.74
C LEU A 23 3.08 -0.88 7.67
N LEU A 24 3.83 -1.21 6.62
CA LEU A 24 4.39 -2.54 6.44
C LEU A 24 5.43 -2.85 7.52
N ALA A 25 6.31 -1.90 7.86
CA ALA A 25 7.31 -2.06 8.91
C ALA A 25 6.65 -2.31 10.27
N ALA A 26 5.59 -1.57 10.59
CA ALA A 26 4.78 -1.82 11.78
C ALA A 26 4.14 -3.23 11.74
N GLY A 27 3.53 -3.61 10.61
CA GLY A 27 2.93 -4.93 10.43
C GLY A 27 3.94 -6.08 10.58
N LEU A 28 5.14 -5.93 10.01
CA LEU A 28 6.24 -6.89 10.11
C LEU A 28 6.80 -7.00 11.54
N TYR A 29 6.81 -5.91 12.30
CA TYR A 29 7.21 -5.91 13.70
C TYR A 29 6.28 -6.79 14.57
N PHE A 30 4.97 -6.70 14.36
CA PHE A 30 3.99 -7.52 15.08
C PHE A 30 3.76 -8.92 14.49
N PHE A 31 4.34 -9.19 13.31
CA PHE A 31 4.12 -10.43 12.57
C PHE A 31 4.49 -11.72 13.32
N PRO A 32 5.63 -11.82 14.02
CA PRO A 32 5.99 -13.05 14.75
C PRO A 32 4.99 -13.39 15.86
N ASN A 33 4.51 -12.37 16.57
CA ASN A 33 3.50 -12.54 17.61
C ASN A 33 2.15 -12.98 17.01
N ASN A 34 1.74 -12.36 15.91
CA ASN A 34 0.51 -12.73 15.21
C ASN A 34 0.59 -14.16 14.64
N LEU A 35 1.74 -14.60 14.12
CA LEU A 35 1.94 -15.99 13.70
C LEU A 35 1.76 -16.98 14.86
N ALA A 36 2.34 -16.67 16.03
CA ALA A 36 2.17 -17.51 17.21
C ALA A 36 0.70 -17.59 17.66
N GLN A 37 -0.06 -16.50 17.54
CA GLN A 37 -1.50 -16.46 17.84
C GLN A 37 -2.34 -17.21 16.79
N VAL A 38 -1.95 -17.20 15.51
CA VAL A 38 -2.60 -18.01 14.46
C VAL A 38 -2.48 -19.50 14.79
N VAL A 39 -1.32 -19.97 15.24
CA VAL A 39 -1.12 -21.37 15.64
C VAL A 39 -2.02 -21.75 16.82
N ARG A 40 -2.41 -20.78 17.66
CA ARG A 40 -3.35 -20.96 18.78
C ARG A 40 -4.82 -20.89 18.36
N GLY A 41 -5.12 -20.66 17.08
CA GLY A 41 -6.47 -20.60 16.56
C GLY A 41 -7.14 -19.22 16.65
N GLU A 42 -6.39 -18.15 16.94
CA GLU A 42 -6.95 -16.81 17.04
C GLU A 42 -7.22 -16.19 15.65
N VAL A 43 -8.50 -16.03 15.30
CA VAL A 43 -8.95 -15.53 14.00
C VAL A 43 -8.49 -14.08 13.75
N GLY A 44 -8.41 -13.24 14.78
CA GLY A 44 -7.93 -11.86 14.67
C GLY A 44 -6.45 -11.78 14.24
N ALA A 45 -5.64 -12.75 14.67
CA ALA A 45 -4.24 -12.84 14.27
C ALA A 45 -4.10 -13.26 12.80
N LEU A 46 -4.99 -14.15 12.31
CA LEU A 46 -5.03 -14.53 10.90
C LEU A 46 -5.37 -13.34 10.00
N ALA A 47 -6.36 -12.53 10.39
CA ALA A 47 -6.70 -11.31 9.67
C ALA A 47 -5.51 -10.34 9.62
N SER A 48 -4.79 -10.18 10.73
CA SER A 48 -3.60 -9.32 10.80
C SER A 48 -2.47 -9.80 9.88
N VAL A 49 -2.20 -11.12 9.85
CA VAL A 49 -1.22 -11.73 8.94
C VAL A 49 -1.61 -11.50 7.47
N LEU A 50 -2.89 -11.66 7.12
CA LEU A 50 -3.39 -11.41 5.77
C LEU A 50 -3.22 -9.94 5.35
N LEU A 51 -3.46 -8.99 6.26
CA LEU A 51 -3.24 -7.56 5.98
C LEU A 51 -1.76 -7.25 5.70
N VAL A 52 -0.82 -7.89 6.39
CA VAL A 52 0.62 -7.75 6.08
C VAL A 52 0.92 -8.27 4.68
N VAL A 53 0.39 -9.43 4.30
CA VAL A 53 0.57 -10.00 2.95
C VAL A 53 -0.01 -9.07 1.88
N LEU A 54 -1.22 -8.53 2.08
CA LEU A 54 -1.84 -7.58 1.16
C LEU A 54 -1.05 -6.26 1.07
N GLY A 55 -0.49 -5.80 2.20
CA GLY A 55 0.41 -4.64 2.26
C GLY A 55 1.69 -4.85 1.44
N LEU A 56 2.27 -6.06 1.48
CA LEU A 56 3.42 -6.41 0.63
C LEU A 56 3.09 -6.29 -0.86
N PHE A 57 1.93 -6.80 -1.29
CA PHE A 57 1.49 -6.63 -2.68
C PHE A 57 1.30 -5.16 -3.07
N GLY A 58 0.73 -4.35 -2.17
CA GLY A 58 0.62 -2.90 -2.31
C GLY A 58 1.97 -2.20 -2.49
N LEU A 59 2.94 -2.54 -1.65
CA LEU A 59 4.28 -1.99 -1.72
C LEU A 59 4.98 -2.38 -3.02
N CYS A 60 4.94 -3.66 -3.39
CA CYS A 60 5.52 -4.15 -4.65
C CYS A 60 4.94 -3.39 -5.85
N ALA A 61 3.62 -3.17 -5.90
CA ALA A 61 2.99 -2.41 -6.96
C ALA A 61 3.43 -0.94 -6.99
N CYS A 62 3.56 -0.29 -5.84
CA CYS A 62 4.07 1.07 -5.77
C CYS A 62 5.53 1.18 -6.22
N LEU A 63 6.40 0.25 -5.81
CA LEU A 63 7.80 0.19 -6.24
C LEU A 63 7.94 -0.07 -7.74
N SER A 64 7.12 -0.97 -8.27
CA SER A 64 7.02 -1.23 -9.71
C SER A 64 6.57 -0.01 -10.51
N LEU A 65 5.58 0.75 -10.00
CA LEU A 65 5.16 2.01 -10.60
C LEU A 65 6.28 3.05 -10.58
N LEU A 66 6.97 3.19 -9.43
CA LEU A 66 8.11 4.09 -9.29
C LEU A 66 9.23 3.72 -10.26
N TRP A 67 9.52 2.42 -10.40
CA TRP A 67 10.51 1.91 -11.33
C TRP A 67 10.13 2.19 -12.78
N ALA A 68 8.87 2.02 -13.16
CA ALA A 68 8.37 2.35 -14.50
C ALA A 68 8.34 3.86 -14.80
N LEU A 69 8.25 4.71 -13.77
CA LEU A 69 8.42 6.16 -13.93
C LEU A 69 9.89 6.55 -14.16
N LEU A 70 10.82 5.82 -13.54
CA LEU A 70 12.27 6.06 -13.64
C LEU A 70 12.87 5.46 -14.92
N ARG A 71 12.41 4.29 -15.35
CA ARG A 71 12.79 3.65 -16.61
C ARG A 71 11.62 3.70 -17.56
N GLU A 72 11.77 4.42 -18.67
CA GLU A 72 10.73 4.63 -19.70
C GLU A 72 10.24 3.32 -20.37
N THR A 73 10.83 2.17 -20.04
CA THR A 73 10.41 0.84 -20.52
C THR A 73 10.36 -0.17 -19.36
N ALA A 74 9.15 -0.67 -19.08
CA ALA A 74 8.91 -1.77 -18.14
C ALA A 74 7.98 -2.82 -18.79
N PRO A 75 8.50 -3.67 -19.70
CA PRO A 75 7.68 -4.61 -20.47
C PRO A 75 7.03 -5.72 -19.62
N TRP A 76 7.53 -5.93 -18.40
CA TRP A 76 6.99 -6.89 -17.44
C TRP A 76 5.83 -6.33 -16.61
N LEU A 77 5.55 -5.03 -16.71
CA LEU A 77 4.55 -4.36 -15.89
C LEU A 77 3.17 -4.36 -16.58
N SER A 78 2.31 -5.32 -16.21
CA SER A 78 0.94 -5.32 -16.73
C SER A 78 0.03 -4.34 -15.96
N PRO A 79 -0.91 -3.65 -16.65
CA PRO A 79 -1.91 -2.79 -16.00
C PRO A 79 -2.76 -3.53 -14.96
N LEU A 80 -3.04 -4.81 -15.25
CA LEU A 80 -3.85 -5.65 -14.38
C LEU A 80 -3.13 -5.93 -13.06
N TRP A 81 -1.83 -6.26 -13.11
CA TRP A 81 -1.02 -6.51 -11.92
C TRP A 81 -0.87 -5.26 -11.05
N LEU A 82 -0.64 -4.09 -11.66
CA LEU A 82 -0.60 -2.82 -10.95
C LEU A 82 -1.91 -2.53 -10.21
N ARG A 83 -3.05 -2.71 -10.89
CA ARG A 83 -4.38 -2.50 -10.28
C ARG A 83 -4.63 -3.45 -9.12
N TRP A 84 -4.30 -4.74 -9.31
CA TRP A 84 -4.45 -5.75 -8.27
C TRP A 84 -3.58 -5.45 -7.07
N GLY A 85 -2.29 -5.17 -7.27
CA GLY A 85 -1.37 -4.88 -6.18
C GLY A 85 -1.74 -3.59 -5.43
N LEU A 86 -2.04 -2.49 -6.14
CA LEU A 86 -2.51 -1.26 -5.51
C LEU A 86 -3.85 -1.47 -4.76
N GLY A 87 -4.73 -2.31 -5.29
CA GLY A 87 -5.98 -2.70 -4.65
C GLY A 87 -5.77 -3.48 -3.35
N CYS A 88 -4.87 -4.47 -3.36
CA CYS A 88 -4.44 -5.19 -2.15
C CYS A 88 -3.88 -4.21 -1.11
N GLY A 89 -3.04 -3.27 -1.55
CA GLY A 89 -2.51 -2.23 -0.67
C GLY A 89 -3.59 -1.34 -0.06
N ALA A 90 -4.58 -0.93 -0.85
CA ALA A 90 -5.70 -0.14 -0.36
C ALA A 90 -6.53 -0.93 0.67
N ILE A 91 -6.81 -2.21 0.43
CA ILE A 91 -7.51 -3.09 1.38
C ILE A 91 -6.69 -3.24 2.66
N ALA A 92 -5.36 -3.37 2.57
CA ALA A 92 -4.49 -3.46 3.75
C ALA A 92 -4.59 -2.19 4.61
N ILE A 93 -4.52 -1.01 4.00
CA ILE A 93 -4.68 0.28 4.70
C ILE A 93 -6.06 0.38 5.34
N VAL A 94 -7.13 0.07 4.60
CA VAL A 94 -8.50 0.14 5.14
C VAL A 94 -8.67 -0.85 6.28
N GLY A 95 -8.15 -2.07 6.16
CA GLY A 95 -8.22 -3.08 7.21
C GLY A 95 -7.47 -2.66 8.48
N VAL A 96 -6.27 -2.09 8.34
CA VAL A 96 -5.52 -1.54 9.48
C VAL A 96 -6.25 -0.34 10.07
N ALA A 97 -6.76 0.57 9.24
CA ALA A 97 -7.53 1.71 9.70
C ALA A 97 -8.77 1.26 10.49
N VAL A 98 -9.54 0.27 10.01
CA VAL A 98 -10.70 -0.27 10.71
C VAL A 98 -10.32 -0.93 12.03
N GLN A 99 -9.26 -1.75 12.06
CA GLN A 99 -8.79 -2.36 13.31
C GLN A 99 -8.33 -1.33 14.35
N THR A 100 -7.76 -0.20 13.89
CA THR A 100 -7.24 0.86 14.77
C THR A 100 -8.28 1.93 15.12
N LEU A 101 -9.34 2.11 14.31
CA LEU A 101 -10.43 3.08 14.51
C LEU A 101 -11.51 2.58 15.47
N LEU A 102 -11.77 1.27 15.52
CA LEU A 102 -12.85 0.70 16.33
C LEU A 102 -12.73 0.92 17.86
N PRO A 103 -11.54 1.16 18.46
CA PRO A 103 -11.46 1.48 19.89
C PRO A 103 -11.31 2.98 20.21
N VAL A 104 -10.76 3.82 19.31
CA VAL A 104 -10.43 5.23 19.64
C VAL A 104 -10.53 6.10 18.39
N ALA A 105 -11.36 7.14 18.42
CA ALA A 105 -11.35 8.20 17.41
C ALA A 105 -10.07 9.06 17.56
N ASN A 106 -8.92 8.50 17.17
CA ASN A 106 -7.63 9.18 17.23
C ASN A 106 -7.34 9.86 15.90
N TRP A 107 -7.01 11.16 15.93
CA TRP A 107 -6.56 11.92 14.76
C TRP A 107 -5.39 11.27 14.01
N ASP A 108 -4.60 10.46 14.70
CA ASP A 108 -3.51 9.66 14.12
C ASP A 108 -4.01 8.64 13.08
N THR A 109 -5.24 8.14 13.20
CA THR A 109 -5.84 7.26 12.18
C THR A 109 -6.24 8.00 10.91
N ALA A 110 -6.44 9.32 10.95
CA ALA A 110 -6.67 10.12 9.74
C ALA A 110 -5.41 10.19 8.86
N LEU A 111 -4.21 10.05 9.44
CA LEU A 111 -2.96 9.94 8.68
C LEU A 111 -2.93 8.67 7.81
N LEU A 112 -3.67 7.61 8.17
CA LEU A 112 -3.80 6.39 7.36
C LEU A 112 -4.64 6.61 6.09
N LEU A 113 -5.45 7.67 6.02
CA LEU A 113 -6.20 8.00 4.80
C LEU A 113 -5.31 8.64 3.73
N ILE A 114 -4.19 9.26 4.10
CA ILE A 114 -3.25 9.88 3.17
C ILE A 114 -2.74 8.86 2.14
N PRO A 115 -2.15 7.71 2.53
CA PRO A 115 -1.70 6.72 1.56
C PRO A 115 -2.85 6.11 0.75
N LEU A 116 -4.07 6.05 1.28
CA LEU A 116 -5.25 5.62 0.53
C LEU A 116 -5.57 6.58 -0.62
N VAL A 117 -5.64 7.89 -0.33
CA VAL A 117 -5.87 8.93 -1.35
C VAL A 117 -4.77 8.90 -2.41
N VAL A 118 -3.52 8.72 -1.99
CA VAL A 118 -2.38 8.63 -2.91
C VAL A 118 -2.45 7.37 -3.78
N LEU A 119 -2.78 6.20 -3.23
CA LEU A 119 -2.97 4.96 -4.01
C LEU A 119 -4.09 5.09 -5.03
N VAL A 120 -5.22 5.70 -4.66
CA VAL A 120 -6.33 5.96 -5.57
C VAL A 120 -5.89 6.92 -6.67
N HIS A 121 -5.16 7.98 -6.34
CA HIS A 121 -4.62 8.93 -7.31
C HIS A 121 -3.64 8.26 -8.29
N LEU A 122 -2.72 7.43 -7.78
CA LEU A 122 -1.77 6.67 -8.58
C LEU A 122 -2.46 5.61 -9.44
N GLY A 123 -3.48 4.93 -8.92
CA GLY A 123 -4.28 3.96 -9.69
C GLY A 123 -5.10 4.61 -10.81
N TYR A 124 -5.60 5.83 -10.58
CA TYR A 124 -6.28 6.61 -11.61
C TYR A 124 -5.30 7.09 -12.69
N LYS A 125 -4.20 7.73 -12.28
CA LYS A 125 -3.15 8.23 -13.20
C LYS A 125 -2.37 7.11 -13.89
N GLY A 126 -2.28 5.92 -13.29
CA GLY A 126 -1.71 4.71 -13.87
C GLY A 126 -2.26 4.36 -15.25
N ARG A 127 -3.54 4.66 -15.51
CA ARG A 127 -4.17 4.47 -16.83
C ARG A 127 -3.64 5.38 -17.93
N SER A 128 -2.94 6.46 -17.56
CA SER A 128 -2.36 7.40 -18.52
C SER A 128 -0.89 7.10 -18.84
N TYR A 129 -0.28 6.10 -18.20
CA TYR A 129 1.14 5.72 -18.38
C TYR A 129 1.35 4.38 -19.11
N LEU A 130 0.32 3.54 -19.18
CA LEU A 130 0.27 2.31 -19.98
C LEU A 130 -0.56 2.57 -21.23
#